data_AF-A0A368YNP1-F1
#
_entry.id   AF-A0A368YNP1-F1
#
_cell.length_a   1.000
_cell.length_b   1.000
_cell.length_c   1.000
_cell.angle_alpha   90.00
_cell.angle_beta   90.00
_cell.angle_gamma   90.00
#
_symmetry.space_group_name_H-M   'P 1'
#
loop_
_entity.id
_entity.type
_entity.pdbx_description
1 polymer ?
#
loop_
_entity_poly.entity_id
_entity_poly.type
_entity_poly.pdbx_seq_one_letter_code
_entity_poly.pdbx_strand_id
1 'polypeptide(L)' 'MGIAQYDPAALGRPAWNAGRKIGVKKPLKQRQIWAIRFFLDREGRA' A
#
# COMPACT_ATOMS: atom_id res chain seq x y z
N MET A 1 -0.04 -6.26 4.03
CA MET A 1 0.57 -5.03 3.46
C MET A 1 2.07 -5.07 3.64
N GLY A 2 2.82 -4.91 2.55
CA GLY A 2 4.29 -4.88 2.57
C GLY A 2 4.94 -5.57 1.37
N ILE A 3 4.15 -6.04 0.43
CA ILE A 3 4.61 -6.82 -0.71
C ILE A 3 3.89 -6.23 -1.92
N ALA A 4 4.64 -5.59 -2.80
CA ALA A 4 4.09 -5.17 -4.07
C ALA A 4 3.62 -6.42 -4.82
N GLN A 5 2.51 -6.33 -5.55
CA GLN A 5 1.97 -7.44 -6.34
C GLN A 5 3.00 -7.99 -7.37
N TYR A 6 4.12 -7.28 -7.55
CA TYR A 6 5.25 -7.58 -8.43
C TYR A 6 6.55 -7.95 -7.69
N ASP A 7 6.56 -8.11 -6.37
CA ASP A 7 7.76 -8.51 -5.64
C ASP A 7 7.92 -10.05 -5.65
N PRO A 8 8.85 -10.63 -6.43
CA PRO A 8 9.04 -12.08 -6.46
C PRO A 8 9.52 -12.67 -5.12
N ALA A 9 9.98 -11.84 -4.16
CA ALA A 9 10.34 -12.26 -2.80
C ALA A 9 9.14 -12.27 -1.82
N ALA A 10 7.93 -12.04 -2.33
CA ALA A 10 6.67 -12.00 -1.61
C ALA A 10 6.33 -13.24 -0.77
N LEU A 11 6.61 -14.40 -1.33
CA LEU A 11 6.05 -15.65 -0.82
C LEU A 11 6.87 -16.12 0.39
N GLY A 12 6.22 -16.17 1.55
CA GLY A 12 6.77 -16.75 2.78
C GLY A 12 7.60 -15.81 3.66
N ARG A 13 7.80 -14.54 3.27
CA ARG A 13 8.47 -13.56 4.13
C ARG A 13 7.46 -12.77 4.96
N PRO A 14 7.69 -12.62 6.28
CA PRO A 14 6.90 -11.68 7.07
C PRO A 14 7.07 -10.27 6.51
N ALA A 15 6.01 -9.46 6.56
CA ALA A 15 6.09 -8.07 6.11
C ALA A 15 7.25 -7.36 6.84
N TRP A 16 7.92 -6.41 6.19
CA TRP A 16 9.08 -5.70 6.76
C TRP A 16 8.78 -4.99 8.09
N ASN A 17 7.50 -4.80 8.40
CA ASN A 17 6.98 -4.19 9.61
C ASN A 17 6.35 -5.17 10.61
N ALA A 18 6.46 -6.47 10.38
CA ALA A 18 5.93 -7.48 11.29
C ALA A 18 6.55 -7.33 12.69
N GLY A 19 5.71 -7.27 13.73
CA GLY A 19 6.15 -7.09 15.11
C GLY A 19 6.64 -5.69 15.49
N ARG A 20 6.60 -4.71 14.58
CA ARG A 20 7.09 -3.34 14.84
C ARG A 20 5.98 -2.29 14.81
N LYS A 21 5.88 -1.50 15.88
CA LYS A 21 5.04 -0.30 15.90
C LYS A 21 5.70 0.77 15.03
N ILE A 22 5.22 0.93 13.80
CA ILE A 22 5.63 2.04 12.93
C ILE A 22 4.94 3.31 13.45
N GLY A 23 5.71 4.38 13.60
CA GLY A 23 5.18 5.69 13.98
C GLY A 23 4.10 6.20 13.03
N VAL A 24 3.52 7.34 13.39
CA VAL A 24 2.39 7.93 12.64
C VAL A 24 2.79 8.17 11.18
N LYS A 25 2.02 7.61 10.25
CA LYS A 25 2.17 7.91 8.82
C LYS A 25 1.64 9.32 8.55
N LYS A 26 2.30 10.04 7.63
CA LYS A 26 1.78 11.33 7.17
C LYS A 26 0.39 11.13 6.56
N PRO A 27 -0.59 11.99 6.89
CA PRO A 27 -1.90 11.92 6.27
C PRO A 27 -1.79 12.19 4.76
N LEU A 28 -2.67 11.55 3.99
CA LEU A 28 -2.74 11.78 2.55
C LEU A 28 -3.32 13.17 2.28
N LYS A 29 -2.74 13.87 1.30
CA LYS A 29 -3.32 15.10 0.77
C LYS A 29 -4.54 14.76 -0.09
N GLN A 30 -5.52 15.67 -0.18
CA GLN A 30 -6.72 15.49 -1.00
C GLN A 30 -6.42 15.08 -2.45
N ARG A 31 -5.40 15.70 -3.07
CA ARG A 31 -4.93 15.34 -4.42
C ARG A 31 -4.45 13.89 -4.53
N GLN A 32 -3.78 13.37 -3.48
CA GLN A 32 -3.30 11.99 -3.45
C GLN A 32 -4.46 11.01 -3.29
N ILE A 33 -5.48 11.36 -2.49
CA ILE A 33 -6.70 10.57 -2.35
C ILE A 33 -7.41 10.43 -3.70
N TRP A 34 -7.56 11.53 -4.43
CA TRP A 34 -8.16 11.50 -5.77
C TRP A 34 -7.34 10.67 -6.76
N ALA A 35 -6.02 10.80 -6.75
CA ALA A 35 -5.16 9.99 -7.61
C ALA A 35 -5.28 8.49 -7.33
N ILE A 36 -5.38 8.10 -6.05
CA ILE A 36 -5.59 6.69 -5.66
C ILE A 36 -6.98 6.22 -6.11
N ARG A 37 -8.03 7.01 -5.90
CA ARG A 37 -9.39 6.66 -6.34
C ARG A 37 -9.46 6.44 -7.84
N PHE A 38 -8.93 7.38 -8.61
CA PHE A 38 -8.89 7.28 -10.07
C PHE A 38 -8.11 6.05 -10.52
N PHE A 39 -6.98 5.75 -9.86
CA PHE A 39 -6.19 4.55 -10.12
C PHE A 39 -6.96 3.26 -9.80
N LEU A 40 -7.70 3.19 -8.70
CA LEU A 40 -8.45 1.98 -8.35
C LEU A 40 -9.66 1.76 -9.26
N ASP A 41 -10.33 2.84 -9.64
CA ASP A 41 -11.46 2.82 -10.57
C ASP A 41 -11.05 2.26 -11.94
N ARG A 42 -9.95 2.75 -12.52
CA ARG A 42 -9.42 2.22 -13.79
C ARG A 42 -8.99 0.75 -13.72
N GLU A 43 -8.60 0.26 -12.55
CA GLU A 43 -8.17 -1.14 -12.37
C GLU A 43 -9.37 -2.07 -12.05
N GLY A 44 -10.59 -1.53 -11.96
CA GLY A 44 -11.79 -2.29 -11.60
C GLY A 44 -11.79 -2.74 -10.13
N ARG A 45 -11.14 -1.99 -9.24
CA ARG A 45 -10.91 -2.33 -7.83
C ARG A 45 -11.54 -1.33 -6.85
N ALA A 46 -12.41 -0.45 -7.35
CA ALA A 46 -13.11 0.57 -6.56
C ALA A 46 -14.21 -0.04 -5.68
#